data_AF-A0AA47M307-F1
#
_entry.id   AF-A0AA47M307-F1
#
_cell.length_a   1.000
_cell.length_b   1.000
_cell.length_c   1.000
_cell.angle_alpha   90.00
_cell.angle_beta   90.00
_cell.angle_gamma   90.00
#
_symmetry.space_group_name_H-M   'P 1'
#
loop_
_entity.id
_entity.type
_entity.pdbx_description
1 polymer ?
#
loop_
_entity_poly.entity_id
_entity_poly.type
_entity_poly.pdbx_seq_one_letter_code
_entity_poly.pdbx_strand_id
1 'polypeptide(L)'
;MRLKLKTVFVLYFMVSLMGLVYALMQLGQRCDCTEHDMPKDRTISRLRGELHRLQEQIKKVESTKPPHQTLKSTLPTIFVITPTYTRFVQKAELIRLSQTFLHIPQLHWVLVEDSAHQTPLVASLLAKSGLAYTHLHTPTPKERKLQDGDPSWLKPRGAEQRNEGLRWLRETRRAQQGTDSQQGVVYFADDDNTYSLQLFEEMRSTQRVSVWPVGLVGGMRYERPVVEGGKVVRFHTGWRPSRPFPLDMAGFAVSLKMVLANQDACFDGNAPMGFLESSFLQGLVTMEELEPKADNCSKVLVWHTRTEKPKMKREDALQAQGLGSDTAVESRDVFLLAGCHLHL
;
A
#
# COMPACT_ATOMS: atom_id res chain seq x y z
N MET A 1 -71.78 58.63 -22.29
CA MET A 1 -71.53 59.36 -21.02
C MET A 1 -70.06 59.77 -20.98
N ARG A 2 -69.74 61.08 -21.04
CA ARG A 2 -68.36 61.58 -20.88
C ARG A 2 -68.05 61.65 -19.39
N LEU A 3 -67.34 60.66 -18.84
CA LEU A 3 -66.78 60.80 -17.50
C LEU A 3 -65.76 61.96 -17.52
N LYS A 4 -65.97 62.98 -16.68
CA LYS A 4 -65.02 64.09 -16.54
C LYS A 4 -63.68 63.50 -16.06
N LEU A 5 -62.57 63.91 -16.67
CA LEU A 5 -61.21 63.42 -16.34
C LEU A 5 -60.90 63.49 -14.83
N LYS A 6 -61.46 64.49 -14.14
CA LYS A 6 -61.39 64.63 -12.67
C LYS A 6 -62.02 63.44 -11.93
N THR A 7 -63.13 62.90 -12.42
CA THR A 7 -63.82 61.74 -11.83
C THR A 7 -62.99 60.47 -11.97
N VAL A 8 -62.31 60.28 -13.10
CA VAL A 8 -61.40 59.14 -13.32
C VAL A 8 -60.19 59.21 -12.40
N PHE A 9 -59.62 60.41 -12.22
CA PHE A 9 -58.47 60.61 -11.34
C PHE A 9 -58.81 60.37 -9.87
N VAL A 10 -59.98 60.84 -9.42
CA VAL A 10 -60.48 60.58 -8.06
C VAL A 10 -60.75 59.09 -7.85
N LEU A 11 -61.34 58.40 -8.85
CA LEU A 11 -61.59 56.97 -8.75
C LEU A 11 -60.28 56.18 -8.65
N TYR A 12 -59.28 56.53 -9.47
CA TYR A 12 -57.97 55.89 -9.44
C TYR A 12 -57.25 56.12 -8.11
N PHE A 13 -57.28 57.35 -7.60
CA PHE A 13 -56.70 57.68 -6.30
C PHE A 13 -57.36 56.89 -5.16
N MET A 14 -58.69 56.76 -5.17
CA MET A 14 -59.42 56.00 -4.15
C MET A 14 -59.12 54.49 -4.23
N VAL A 15 -58.99 53.93 -5.44
CA VAL A 15 -58.63 52.52 -5.64
C VAL A 15 -57.17 52.26 -5.22
N SER A 16 -56.23 53.15 -5.57
CA SER A 16 -54.84 53.04 -5.12
C SER A 16 -54.70 53.22 -3.62
N LEU A 17 -55.47 54.12 -3.00
CA LEU A 17 -55.48 54.30 -1.55
C LEU A 17 -56.08 53.09 -0.83
N MET A 18 -57.19 52.52 -1.33
CA MET A 18 -57.72 51.25 -0.82
C MET A 18 -56.71 50.10 -0.98
N GLY A 19 -56.02 50.02 -2.11
CA GLY A 19 -54.97 49.03 -2.34
C GLY A 19 -53.80 49.17 -1.36
N LEU A 20 -53.37 50.40 -1.08
CA LEU A 20 -52.32 50.70 -0.11
C LEU A 20 -52.78 50.36 1.32
N VAL A 21 -53.99 50.71 1.71
CA VAL A 21 -54.56 50.37 3.03
C VAL A 21 -54.71 48.86 3.18
N TYR A 22 -55.14 48.16 2.14
CA TYR A 22 -55.21 46.69 2.14
C TYR A 22 -53.82 46.04 2.30
N ALA A 23 -52.81 46.55 1.58
CA ALA A 23 -51.43 46.08 1.72
C ALA A 23 -50.85 46.36 3.12
N LEU A 24 -51.15 47.53 3.70
CA LEU A 24 -50.74 47.88 5.07
C LEU A 24 -51.47 47.05 6.14
N MET A 25 -52.74 46.68 5.91
CA MET A 25 -53.47 45.75 6.78
C MET A 25 -52.88 44.33 6.72
N GLN A 26 -52.41 43.88 5.56
CA GLN A 26 -51.72 42.59 5.38
C GLN A 26 -50.33 42.57 6.04
N LEU A 27 -49.62 43.70 6.08
CA LEU A 27 -48.34 43.85 6.81
C LEU A 27 -48.49 43.79 8.35
N GLY A 28 -49.71 43.96 8.87
CA GLY A 28 -50.01 43.94 10.31
C GLY A 28 -50.59 42.62 10.84
N GLN A 29 -50.87 41.64 9.98
CA GLN A 29 -51.24 40.30 10.46
C GLN A 29 -49.98 39.62 10.98
N ARG A 30 -49.89 39.48 12.31
CA ARG A 30 -48.91 38.58 12.94
C ARG A 30 -49.08 37.20 12.33
N CYS A 31 -48.17 36.79 11.46
CA CYS A 31 -47.97 35.37 11.19
C CYS A 31 -47.60 34.74 12.52
N ASP A 32 -48.54 34.02 13.12
CA ASP A 32 -48.29 33.20 14.28
C ASP A 32 -47.50 31.97 13.83
N CYS A 33 -46.18 32.12 13.72
CA CYS A 33 -45.28 31.03 13.34
C CYS A 33 -45.10 29.99 14.48
N THR A 34 -45.80 30.13 15.60
CA THR A 34 -45.60 29.24 16.77
C THR A 34 -46.09 27.81 16.55
N GLU A 35 -46.93 27.52 15.54
CA GLU A 35 -47.38 26.14 15.28
C GLU A 35 -46.44 25.29 14.42
N HIS A 36 -45.52 25.88 13.64
CA HIS A 36 -44.68 25.12 12.70
C HIS A 36 -43.28 24.75 13.21
N ASP A 37 -42.80 25.37 14.28
CA ASP A 37 -41.49 25.06 14.89
C ASP A 37 -41.58 24.00 16.02
N MET A 38 -42.74 23.86 16.64
CA MET A 38 -42.97 22.92 17.74
C MET A 38 -42.71 21.43 17.39
N PRO A 39 -43.04 20.90 16.19
CA PRO A 39 -42.76 19.51 15.85
C PRO A 39 -41.26 19.26 15.62
N LYS A 40 -40.55 20.22 15.02
CA LYS A 40 -39.12 20.10 14.70
C LYS A 40 -38.26 20.25 15.94
N ASP A 41 -38.57 21.19 16.81
CA ASP A 41 -37.84 21.36 18.07
C ASP A 41 -38.03 20.18 19.02
N ARG A 42 -39.23 19.60 19.07
CA ARG A 42 -39.46 18.34 19.79
C ARG A 42 -38.66 17.18 19.21
N THR A 43 -38.60 17.08 17.88
CA THR A 43 -37.83 16.03 17.20
C THR A 43 -36.34 16.19 17.42
N ILE A 44 -35.81 17.41 17.31
CA ILE A 44 -34.41 17.75 17.59
C ILE A 44 -34.07 17.49 19.05
N SER A 45 -34.96 17.84 19.98
CA SER A 45 -34.76 17.59 21.41
C SER A 45 -34.76 16.09 21.72
N ARG A 46 -35.64 15.32 21.08
CA ARG A 46 -35.66 13.86 21.18
C ARG A 46 -34.38 13.24 20.61
N LEU A 47 -33.94 13.64 19.41
CA LEU A 47 -32.72 13.14 18.78
C LEU A 47 -31.47 13.52 19.59
N ARG A 48 -31.41 14.72 20.16
CA ARG A 48 -30.33 15.12 21.09
C ARG A 48 -30.33 14.25 22.35
N GLY A 49 -31.51 13.92 22.88
CA GLY A 49 -31.65 13.01 24.01
C GLY A 49 -31.18 11.59 23.69
N GLU A 50 -31.58 11.06 22.53
CA GLU A 50 -31.12 9.75 22.03
C GLU A 50 -29.60 9.75 21.78
N LEU A 51 -29.04 10.81 21.20
CA LEU A 51 -27.60 10.98 21.00
C LEU A 51 -26.84 10.98 22.33
N HIS A 52 -27.31 11.73 23.32
CA HIS A 52 -26.69 11.76 24.65
C HIS A 52 -26.76 10.39 25.32
N ARG A 53 -27.88 9.67 25.16
CA ARG A 53 -28.06 8.33 25.72
C ARG A 53 -27.14 7.30 25.04
N LEU A 54 -26.98 7.37 23.72
CA LEU A 54 -26.03 6.57 22.95
C LEU A 54 -24.58 6.89 23.35
N GLN A 55 -24.24 8.17 23.52
CA GLN A 55 -22.92 8.59 24.01
C GLN A 55 -22.64 8.09 25.42
N GLU A 56 -23.61 8.11 26.32
CA GLU A 56 -23.44 7.51 27.65
C GLU A 56 -23.33 5.99 27.59
N GLN A 57 -24.07 5.30 26.71
CA GLN A 57 -23.91 3.86 26.51
C GLN A 57 -22.52 3.53 25.96
N ILE A 58 -22.01 4.30 25.00
CA ILE A 58 -20.64 4.16 24.47
C ILE A 58 -19.64 4.39 25.60
N LYS A 59 -19.77 5.48 26.35
CA LYS A 59 -18.88 5.79 27.49
C LYS A 59 -18.93 4.73 28.58
N LYS A 60 -20.11 4.16 28.84
CA LYS A 60 -20.30 3.07 29.79
C LYS A 60 -19.62 1.79 29.29
N VAL A 61 -19.79 1.45 28.01
CA VAL A 61 -19.09 0.32 27.35
C VAL A 61 -17.57 0.53 27.33
N GLU A 62 -17.10 1.75 27.11
CA GLU A 62 -15.69 2.14 27.20
C GLU A 62 -15.17 2.06 28.65
N SER A 63 -16.00 2.35 29.64
CA SER A 63 -15.63 2.27 31.07
C SER A 63 -15.73 0.87 31.68
N THR A 64 -16.55 -0.03 31.10
CA THR A 64 -16.62 -1.45 31.47
C THR A 64 -15.66 -2.32 30.67
N LYS A 65 -15.08 -1.80 29.58
CA LYS A 65 -13.83 -2.35 29.09
C LYS A 65 -12.79 -2.10 30.20
N PRO A 66 -12.00 -3.11 30.62
CA PRO A 66 -10.83 -2.83 31.43
C PRO A 66 -10.05 -1.69 30.75
N PRO A 67 -9.34 -0.83 31.50
CA PRO A 67 -8.53 0.21 30.89
C PRO A 67 -7.78 -0.46 29.75
N HIS A 68 -7.89 0.09 28.53
CA HIS A 68 -6.97 -0.25 27.46
C HIS A 68 -5.58 0.17 27.97
N GLN A 69 -4.97 -0.65 28.84
CA GLN A 69 -3.69 -1.19 28.50
C GLN A 69 -3.88 -1.61 27.06
N THR A 70 -3.36 -0.79 26.15
CA THR A 70 -2.74 -1.31 24.96
C THR A 70 -1.93 -2.50 25.46
N LEU A 71 -2.53 -3.69 25.41
CA LEU A 71 -1.80 -4.91 25.20
C LEU A 71 -0.96 -4.51 24.00
N LYS A 72 0.29 -4.10 24.25
CA LYS A 72 1.30 -4.00 23.21
C LYS A 72 1.13 -5.33 22.51
N SER A 73 0.64 -5.26 21.29
CA SER A 73 0.40 -6.43 20.50
C SER A 73 1.67 -7.26 20.61
N THR A 74 1.60 -8.39 21.31
CA THR A 74 2.73 -9.33 21.45
C THR A 74 3.07 -9.95 20.10
N LEU A 75 2.23 -9.71 19.09
CA LEU A 75 2.39 -10.12 17.72
C LEU A 75 3.61 -9.42 17.10
N PRO A 76 4.64 -10.18 16.66
CA PRO A 76 5.81 -9.63 16.00
C PRO A 76 5.42 -8.83 14.76
N THR A 77 6.08 -7.67 14.56
CA THR A 77 5.91 -6.87 13.35
C THR A 77 6.57 -7.54 12.15
N ILE A 78 5.86 -7.60 11.02
CA ILE A 78 6.41 -8.04 9.74
C ILE A 78 6.82 -6.80 8.95
N PHE A 79 8.13 -6.63 8.77
CA PHE A 79 8.73 -5.59 7.93
C PHE A 79 8.84 -6.13 6.51
N VAL A 80 7.97 -5.67 5.62
CA VAL A 80 7.98 -6.08 4.22
C VAL A 80 8.78 -5.07 3.41
N ILE A 81 9.92 -5.48 2.87
CA ILE A 81 10.75 -4.67 1.99
C ILE A 81 10.34 -4.96 0.55
N THR A 82 9.83 -3.94 -0.14
CA THR A 82 9.36 -4.04 -1.52
C THR A 82 10.14 -3.07 -2.42
N PRO A 83 11.04 -3.56 -3.27
CA PRO A 83 11.62 -2.73 -4.32
C PRO A 83 10.56 -2.46 -5.40
N THR A 84 10.50 -1.23 -5.90
CA THR A 84 9.63 -0.88 -7.03
C THR A 84 10.35 0.09 -7.96
N TYR A 85 9.89 0.21 -9.21
CA TYR A 85 10.42 1.14 -10.19
C TYR A 85 9.32 1.61 -11.11
N THR A 86 9.52 2.76 -11.74
CA THR A 86 8.55 3.33 -12.68
C THR A 86 8.39 2.40 -13.90
N ARG A 87 7.15 2.00 -14.18
CA ARG A 87 6.68 1.35 -15.43
C ARG A 87 5.16 1.47 -15.53
N PHE A 88 4.61 1.23 -16.72
CA PHE A 88 3.17 1.30 -16.99
C PHE A 88 2.30 0.58 -15.95
N VAL A 89 2.72 -0.60 -15.51
CA VAL A 89 1.94 -1.41 -14.56
C VAL A 89 2.21 -1.08 -13.09
N GLN A 90 3.22 -0.25 -12.76
CA GLN A 90 3.69 -0.02 -11.39
C GLN A 90 2.55 0.26 -10.42
N LYS A 91 1.68 1.23 -10.75
CA LYS A 91 0.58 1.59 -9.87
C LYS A 91 -0.39 0.43 -9.64
N ALA A 92 -0.73 -0.32 -10.68
CA ALA A 92 -1.64 -1.46 -10.56
C ALA A 92 -1.06 -2.55 -9.64
N GLU A 93 0.24 -2.81 -9.76
CA GLU A 93 0.99 -3.75 -8.93
C GLU A 93 0.97 -3.32 -7.45
N LEU A 94 1.28 -2.05 -7.18
CA LEU A 94 1.26 -1.51 -5.83
C LEU A 94 -0.15 -1.47 -5.23
N ILE A 95 -1.18 -1.21 -6.02
CA ILE A 95 -2.58 -1.26 -5.56
C ILE A 95 -2.93 -2.66 -5.06
N ARG A 96 -2.78 -3.70 -5.89
CA ARG A 96 -3.17 -5.06 -5.48
C ARG A 96 -2.35 -5.58 -4.32
N LEU A 97 -1.07 -5.18 -4.25
CA LEU A 97 -0.20 -5.53 -3.14
C LEU A 97 -0.63 -4.83 -1.84
N SER A 98 -0.88 -3.52 -1.89
CA SER A 98 -1.36 -2.76 -0.73
C SER A 98 -2.70 -3.28 -0.19
N GLN A 99 -3.62 -3.66 -1.08
CA GLN A 99 -4.89 -4.28 -0.71
C GLN A 99 -4.70 -5.62 0.00
N THR A 100 -3.72 -6.42 -0.42
CA THR A 100 -3.36 -7.66 0.29
C THR A 100 -2.82 -7.36 1.68
N PHE A 101 -1.90 -6.40 1.80
CA PHE A 101 -1.27 -6.03 3.07
C PHE A 101 -2.23 -5.44 4.09
N LEU A 102 -3.33 -4.81 3.67
CA LEU A 102 -4.36 -4.27 4.56
C LEU A 102 -5.01 -5.34 5.44
N HIS A 103 -4.95 -6.61 5.03
CA HIS A 103 -5.48 -7.73 5.80
C HIS A 103 -4.49 -8.28 6.84
N ILE A 104 -3.23 -7.81 6.85
CA ILE A 104 -2.17 -8.38 7.69
C ILE A 104 -1.95 -7.52 8.93
N PRO A 105 -2.23 -8.03 10.14
CA PRO A 105 -2.00 -7.28 11.37
C PRO A 105 -0.49 -7.14 11.65
N GLN A 106 -0.11 -5.99 12.23
CA GLN A 106 1.28 -5.65 12.57
C GLN A 106 2.23 -5.78 11.36
N LEU A 107 1.82 -5.29 10.20
CA LEU A 107 2.68 -5.17 9.02
C LEU A 107 3.20 -3.73 8.90
N HIS A 108 4.50 -3.59 8.65
CA HIS A 108 5.14 -2.33 8.30
C HIS A 108 5.75 -2.43 6.90
N TRP A 109 5.23 -1.66 5.95
CA TRP A 109 5.64 -1.73 4.55
C TRP A 109 6.80 -0.76 4.26
N VAL A 110 7.98 -1.30 4.01
CA VAL A 110 9.17 -0.54 3.58
C VAL A 110 9.23 -0.57 2.05
N LEU A 111 8.66 0.45 1.41
CA LEU A 111 8.66 0.55 -0.05
C LEU A 111 9.86 1.38 -0.51
N VAL A 112 10.67 0.82 -1.41
CA VAL A 112 11.91 1.44 -1.87
C VAL A 112 11.89 1.61 -3.40
N GLU A 113 11.89 2.85 -3.87
CA GLU A 113 11.88 3.15 -5.30
C GLU A 113 13.30 3.08 -5.92
N ASP A 114 13.45 2.43 -7.08
CA ASP A 114 14.57 2.63 -8.01
C ASP A 114 14.39 3.98 -8.72
N SER A 115 14.64 5.04 -7.96
CA SER A 115 14.54 6.42 -8.40
C SER A 115 15.53 7.30 -7.64
N ALA A 116 15.92 8.41 -8.25
CA ALA A 116 16.73 9.43 -7.61
C ALA A 116 15.98 10.19 -6.51
N HIS A 117 14.65 10.13 -6.49
CA HIS A 117 13.77 10.79 -5.52
C HIS A 117 12.48 9.99 -5.33
N GLN A 118 11.77 10.27 -4.23
CA GLN A 118 10.41 9.78 -4.00
C GLN A 118 9.45 10.36 -5.05
N THR A 119 8.77 9.51 -5.81
CA THR A 119 7.85 9.96 -6.86
C THR A 119 6.50 10.38 -6.27
N PRO A 120 5.85 11.44 -6.81
CA PRO A 120 4.52 11.85 -6.38
C PRO A 120 3.46 10.74 -6.51
N LEU A 121 3.57 9.88 -7.53
CA LEU A 121 2.71 8.71 -7.73
C LEU A 121 2.74 7.81 -6.48
N VAL A 122 3.93 7.36 -6.09
CA VAL A 122 4.11 6.42 -5.00
C VAL A 122 3.80 7.07 -3.66
N ALA A 123 4.22 8.31 -3.44
CA ALA A 123 3.92 9.06 -2.22
C ALA A 123 2.40 9.19 -2.00
N SER A 124 1.65 9.53 -3.06
CA SER A 124 0.19 9.66 -3.03
C SER A 124 -0.51 8.31 -2.78
N LEU A 125 0.00 7.23 -3.38
CA LEU A 125 -0.51 5.87 -3.17
C LEU A 125 -0.33 5.42 -1.71
N LEU A 126 0.89 5.58 -1.16
CA LEU A 126 1.20 5.19 0.21
C LEU A 126 0.36 6.00 1.22
N ALA A 127 0.26 7.32 1.03
CA ALA A 127 -0.53 8.20 1.90
C ALA A 127 -2.02 7.80 1.95
N LYS A 128 -2.56 7.24 0.86
CA LYS A 128 -3.95 6.78 0.77
C LYS A 128 -4.15 5.30 1.12
N SER A 129 -3.07 4.55 1.32
CA SER A 129 -3.13 3.10 1.48
C SER A 129 -3.74 2.65 2.81
N GLY A 130 -3.63 3.47 3.87
CA GLY A 130 -4.02 3.09 5.23
C GLY A 130 -3.04 2.14 5.94
N LEU A 131 -1.91 1.83 5.31
CA LEU A 131 -0.86 0.96 5.88
C LEU A 131 0.12 1.76 6.76
N ALA A 132 0.76 1.10 7.72
CA ALA A 132 1.99 1.61 8.30
C ALA A 132 3.12 1.41 7.29
N TYR A 133 3.81 2.49 6.90
CA TYR A 133 4.82 2.41 5.86
C TYR A 133 6.06 3.27 6.13
N THR A 134 7.11 2.99 5.37
CA THR A 134 8.26 3.87 5.18
C THR A 134 8.54 3.92 3.69
N HIS A 135 8.65 5.15 3.16
CA HIS A 135 8.93 5.41 1.76
C HIS A 135 10.40 5.77 1.62
N LEU A 136 11.18 4.93 0.94
CA LEU A 136 12.59 5.16 0.65
C LEU A 136 12.81 5.21 -0.86
N HIS A 137 14.00 5.63 -1.27
CA HIS A 137 14.42 5.58 -2.67
C HIS A 137 15.93 5.38 -2.75
N THR A 138 16.38 4.65 -3.77
CA THR A 138 17.79 4.57 -4.13
C THR A 138 17.90 4.18 -5.61
N PRO A 139 18.58 4.96 -6.45
CA PRO A 139 18.69 4.64 -7.87
C PRO A 139 19.67 3.47 -8.08
N THR A 140 19.29 2.52 -8.92
CA THR A 140 20.25 1.50 -9.39
C THR A 140 21.33 2.16 -10.25
N PRO A 141 22.63 1.86 -10.06
CA PRO A 141 23.70 2.38 -10.92
C PRO A 141 23.45 2.07 -12.40
N LYS A 142 23.83 2.99 -13.30
CA LYS A 142 23.53 2.87 -14.74
C LYS A 142 24.11 1.59 -15.35
N GLU A 143 25.26 1.16 -14.86
CA GLU A 143 25.98 -0.03 -15.30
C GLU A 143 25.19 -1.32 -14.99
N ARG A 144 24.35 -1.28 -13.95
CA ARG A 144 23.51 -2.39 -13.49
C ARG A 144 22.07 -2.31 -13.99
N LYS A 145 21.65 -1.19 -14.60
CA LYS A 145 20.34 -1.10 -15.25
C LYS A 145 20.30 -1.96 -16.51
N LEU A 146 19.16 -2.60 -16.74
CA LEU A 146 18.85 -3.27 -18.00
C LEU A 146 18.68 -2.20 -19.09
N GLN A 147 19.20 -2.47 -20.28
CA GLN A 147 19.00 -1.65 -21.47
C GLN A 147 17.74 -2.10 -22.22
N ASP A 148 17.23 -1.25 -23.11
CA ASP A 148 16.08 -1.59 -23.94
C ASP A 148 16.41 -2.79 -24.84
N GLY A 149 15.63 -3.87 -24.70
CA GLY A 149 15.85 -5.12 -25.41
C GLY A 149 16.63 -6.18 -24.62
N ASP A 150 17.22 -5.82 -23.47
CA ASP A 150 17.84 -6.81 -22.59
C ASP A 150 16.79 -7.79 -22.06
N PRO A 151 17.10 -9.10 -22.03
CA PRO A 151 16.24 -10.05 -21.36
C PRO A 151 16.10 -9.67 -19.89
N SER A 152 14.87 -9.76 -19.35
CA SER A 152 14.57 -9.33 -17.98
C SER A 152 15.37 -10.06 -16.89
N TRP A 153 15.98 -11.20 -17.23
CA TRP A 153 16.79 -12.03 -16.35
C TRP A 153 18.28 -11.70 -16.38
N LEU A 154 18.74 -10.81 -17.26
CA LEU A 154 20.17 -10.58 -17.51
C LEU A 154 20.93 -10.01 -16.30
N LYS A 155 20.29 -9.10 -15.55
CA LYS A 155 20.89 -8.43 -14.39
C LYS A 155 19.99 -8.57 -13.16
N PRO A 156 20.56 -8.81 -11.97
CA PRO A 156 19.78 -8.82 -10.73
C PRO A 156 19.10 -7.46 -10.55
N ARG A 157 17.81 -7.47 -10.19
CA ARG A 157 17.01 -6.25 -10.00
C ARG A 157 16.71 -6.10 -8.52
N GLY A 158 16.61 -4.85 -8.04
CA GLY A 158 16.15 -4.58 -6.68
C GLY A 158 17.22 -4.77 -5.60
N ALA A 159 18.47 -5.09 -5.92
CA ALA A 159 19.49 -5.40 -4.91
C ALA A 159 19.80 -4.18 -4.03
N GLU A 160 20.06 -3.03 -4.66
CA GLU A 160 20.31 -1.76 -4.01
C GLU A 160 19.11 -1.33 -3.14
N GLN A 161 17.90 -1.51 -3.66
CA GLN A 161 16.65 -1.13 -2.98
C GLN A 161 16.39 -2.03 -1.76
N ARG A 162 16.66 -3.34 -1.85
CA ARG A 162 16.56 -4.25 -0.70
C ARG A 162 17.62 -3.91 0.36
N ASN A 163 18.84 -3.61 -0.07
CA ASN A 163 19.92 -3.18 0.83
C ASN A 163 19.61 -1.83 1.52
N GLU A 164 18.95 -0.91 0.83
CA GLU A 164 18.48 0.35 1.39
C GLU A 164 17.40 0.14 2.47
N GLY A 165 16.48 -0.80 2.26
CA GLY A 165 15.53 -1.25 3.29
C GLY A 165 16.23 -1.87 4.51
N LEU A 166 17.25 -2.71 4.28
CA LEU A 166 18.07 -3.31 5.33
C LEU A 166 18.85 -2.25 6.14
N ARG A 167 19.46 -1.27 5.45
CA ARG A 167 20.14 -0.13 6.06
C ARG A 167 19.20 0.65 6.98
N TRP A 168 18.03 1.01 6.49
CA TRP A 168 17.01 1.72 7.27
C TRP A 168 16.59 0.94 8.52
N LEU A 169 16.36 -0.38 8.40
CA LEU A 169 16.03 -1.23 9.55
C LEU A 169 17.15 -1.22 10.60
N ARG A 170 18.40 -1.37 10.16
CA ARG A 170 19.58 -1.37 11.03
C ARG A 170 19.75 -0.06 11.78
N GLU A 171 19.53 1.07 11.13
CA GLU A 171 19.64 2.39 11.75
C GLU A 171 18.49 2.66 12.73
N THR A 172 17.24 2.43 12.29
CA THR A 172 16.06 2.82 13.07
C THR A 172 15.74 1.88 14.24
N ARG A 173 15.94 0.57 14.06
CA ARG A 173 15.57 -0.42 15.09
C ARG A 173 16.69 -0.68 16.09
N ARG A 174 17.95 -0.47 15.70
CA ARG A 174 19.06 -0.49 16.65
C ARG A 174 18.99 0.70 17.61
N ALA A 175 18.57 1.89 17.16
CA ALA A 175 18.39 3.03 18.07
C ALA A 175 17.33 2.80 19.18
N GLN A 176 16.50 1.75 19.05
CA GLN A 176 15.43 1.39 19.98
C GLN A 176 15.82 0.22 20.92
N GLN A 177 17.12 -0.05 21.15
CA GLN A 177 17.57 -1.12 22.06
C GLN A 177 17.04 -0.88 23.49
N GLY A 178 16.28 -1.83 24.03
CA GLY A 178 15.75 -1.79 25.40
C GLY A 178 14.29 -2.20 25.58
N THR A 179 13.56 -2.50 24.50
CA THR A 179 12.19 -3.05 24.55
C THR A 179 12.11 -4.34 23.73
N ASP A 180 10.99 -5.07 23.78
CA ASP A 180 10.64 -6.14 22.81
C ASP A 180 10.67 -5.69 21.32
N SER A 181 11.16 -4.47 21.02
CA SER A 181 11.33 -3.84 19.70
C SER A 181 12.21 -4.60 18.71
N GLN A 182 12.87 -5.67 19.13
CA GLN A 182 13.66 -6.56 18.25
C GLN A 182 12.89 -7.82 17.83
N GLN A 183 11.68 -8.04 18.37
CA GLN A 183 10.79 -9.11 17.91
C GLN A 183 10.10 -8.67 16.62
N GLY A 184 10.53 -9.23 15.50
CA GLY A 184 9.98 -8.94 14.19
C GLY A 184 10.59 -9.83 13.12
N VAL A 185 10.01 -9.77 11.93
CA VAL A 185 10.41 -10.57 10.78
C VAL A 185 10.58 -9.64 9.59
N VAL A 186 11.62 -9.85 8.80
CA VAL A 186 11.90 -9.14 7.56
C VAL A 186 11.57 -10.06 6.40
N TYR A 187 10.73 -9.58 5.49
CA TYR A 187 10.32 -10.31 4.29
C TYR A 187 10.58 -9.46 3.06
N PHE A 188 11.14 -10.05 2.01
CA PHE A 188 11.40 -9.38 0.74
C PHE A 188 10.31 -9.75 -0.25
N ALA A 189 9.43 -8.79 -0.54
CA ALA A 189 8.26 -9.00 -1.38
C ALA A 189 8.34 -8.11 -2.62
N ASP A 190 8.70 -8.69 -3.76
CA ASP A 190 8.67 -8.02 -5.06
C ASP A 190 7.23 -7.66 -5.46
N ASP A 191 7.07 -6.53 -6.15
CA ASP A 191 5.74 -5.95 -6.36
C ASP A 191 4.87 -6.68 -7.41
N ASP A 192 5.43 -7.61 -8.19
CA ASP A 192 4.75 -8.38 -9.24
C ASP A 192 4.29 -9.79 -8.81
N ASN A 193 4.73 -10.25 -7.64
CA ASN A 193 4.39 -11.57 -7.09
C ASN A 193 2.96 -11.60 -6.49
N THR A 194 2.47 -12.80 -6.18
CA THR A 194 1.15 -13.02 -5.56
C THR A 194 1.32 -13.71 -4.21
N TYR A 195 0.76 -13.11 -3.15
CA TYR A 195 0.94 -13.54 -1.76
C TYR A 195 -0.39 -13.93 -1.13
N SER A 196 -0.47 -15.14 -0.56
CA SER A 196 -1.63 -15.51 0.26
C SER A 196 -1.56 -14.88 1.65
N LEU A 197 -2.70 -14.65 2.30
CA LEU A 197 -2.73 -14.13 3.67
C LEU A 197 -2.07 -15.11 4.67
N GLN A 198 -2.24 -16.41 4.44
CA GLN A 198 -1.67 -17.46 5.29
C GLN A 198 -0.14 -17.40 5.36
N LEU A 199 0.52 -16.99 4.28
CA LEU A 199 1.97 -16.85 4.22
C LEU A 199 2.52 -15.95 5.36
N PHE A 200 1.81 -14.86 5.64
CA PHE A 200 2.23 -13.88 6.64
C PHE A 200 2.11 -14.44 8.06
N GLU A 201 1.15 -15.32 8.31
CA GLU A 201 1.06 -16.01 9.61
C GLU A 201 2.14 -17.08 9.77
N GLU A 202 2.50 -17.80 8.69
CA GLU A 202 3.60 -18.78 8.71
C GLU A 202 4.95 -18.13 9.07
N MET A 203 5.27 -17.00 8.45
CA MET A 203 6.56 -16.33 8.64
C MET A 203 6.66 -15.59 9.97
N ARG A 204 5.54 -15.23 10.61
CA ARG A 204 5.53 -14.38 11.80
C ARG A 204 6.32 -14.96 12.99
N SER A 205 6.40 -16.28 13.05
CA SER A 205 7.06 -17.04 14.12
C SER A 205 8.57 -17.26 13.90
N THR A 206 9.15 -16.72 12.84
CA THR A 206 10.54 -16.97 12.44
C THR A 206 11.54 -16.53 13.50
N GLN A 207 12.39 -17.47 13.94
CA GLN A 207 13.43 -17.21 14.95
C GLN A 207 14.79 -16.91 14.30
N ARG A 208 15.07 -17.58 13.19
CA ARG A 208 16.27 -17.44 12.37
C ARG A 208 15.89 -17.11 10.93
N VAL A 209 15.83 -18.12 10.05
CA VAL A 209 15.40 -17.98 8.66
C VAL A 209 14.38 -19.06 8.35
N SER A 210 13.17 -18.65 7.99
CA SER A 210 12.10 -19.54 7.58
C SER A 210 12.06 -19.69 6.08
N VAL A 211 11.70 -20.89 5.60
CA VAL A 211 11.63 -21.21 4.18
C VAL A 211 10.36 -21.97 3.82
N TRP A 212 9.90 -21.79 2.59
CA TRP A 212 8.68 -22.42 2.06
C TRP A 212 8.73 -22.59 0.53
N PRO A 213 7.82 -23.39 -0.06
CA PRO A 213 7.66 -23.51 -1.50
C PRO A 213 7.22 -22.21 -2.16
N VAL A 214 7.74 -21.97 -3.37
CA VAL A 214 7.31 -20.86 -4.24
C VAL A 214 6.79 -21.44 -5.55
N GLY A 215 5.59 -21.01 -5.96
CA GLY A 215 4.95 -21.42 -7.20
C GLY A 215 5.45 -20.66 -8.42
N LEU A 216 5.43 -21.33 -9.59
CA LEU A 216 5.73 -20.75 -10.90
C LEU A 216 7.13 -20.10 -11.00
N VAL A 217 8.13 -20.73 -10.40
CA VAL A 217 9.51 -20.21 -10.34
C VAL A 217 10.51 -21.24 -10.87
N GLY A 218 11.70 -20.79 -11.28
CA GLY A 218 12.77 -21.67 -11.75
C GLY A 218 12.43 -22.46 -13.03
N GLY A 219 11.40 -22.04 -13.78
CA GLY A 219 10.86 -22.80 -14.92
C GLY A 219 10.06 -24.04 -14.51
N MET A 220 9.61 -24.10 -13.25
CA MET A 220 8.89 -25.24 -12.67
C MET A 220 7.50 -24.84 -12.16
N ARG A 221 6.65 -25.84 -11.87
CA ARG A 221 5.37 -25.61 -11.19
C ARG A 221 5.59 -24.99 -9.80
N TYR A 222 6.64 -25.42 -9.12
CA TYR A 222 7.15 -24.85 -7.87
C TYR A 222 8.60 -25.28 -7.66
N GLU A 223 9.34 -24.49 -6.90
CA GLU A 223 10.56 -24.93 -6.21
C GLU A 223 10.28 -25.01 -4.72
N ARG A 224 10.93 -25.95 -4.01
CA ARG A 224 10.71 -26.12 -2.56
C ARG A 224 11.93 -26.63 -1.81
N PRO A 225 12.08 -26.30 -0.51
CA PRO A 225 12.88 -27.10 0.40
C PRO A 225 12.31 -28.51 0.52
N VAL A 226 13.21 -29.50 0.61
CA VAL A 226 12.85 -30.89 0.91
C VAL A 226 13.16 -31.14 2.38
N VAL A 227 12.12 -31.58 3.09
CA VAL A 227 12.12 -31.67 4.54
C VAL A 227 12.04 -33.14 4.97
N GLU A 228 12.97 -33.57 5.82
CA GLU A 228 13.01 -34.89 6.46
C GLU A 228 13.26 -34.70 7.96
N GLY A 229 12.47 -35.36 8.81
CA GLY A 229 12.60 -35.20 10.27
C GLY A 229 12.42 -33.76 10.77
N GLY A 230 11.66 -32.92 10.04
CA GLY A 230 11.46 -31.50 10.37
C GLY A 230 12.66 -30.60 10.03
N LYS A 231 13.64 -31.09 9.27
CA LYS A 231 14.83 -30.36 8.84
C LYS A 231 14.95 -30.32 7.32
N VAL A 232 15.48 -29.21 6.79
CA VAL A 232 15.78 -29.09 5.36
C VAL A 232 17.04 -29.90 5.05
N VAL A 233 16.91 -30.89 4.16
CA VAL A 233 18.02 -31.79 3.79
C VAL A 233 18.57 -31.51 2.39
N ARG A 234 17.74 -30.92 1.52
CA ARG A 234 18.09 -30.47 0.16
C ARG A 234 16.99 -29.58 -0.39
N PHE A 235 17.12 -29.19 -1.66
CA PHE A 235 16.10 -28.44 -2.39
C PHE A 235 15.62 -29.20 -3.62
N HIS A 236 14.35 -29.00 -3.95
CA HIS A 236 13.75 -29.39 -5.23
C HIS A 236 13.74 -28.15 -6.13
N THR A 237 14.74 -28.08 -7.01
CA THR A 237 15.01 -26.98 -7.94
C THR A 237 15.49 -27.57 -9.26
N GLY A 238 15.11 -26.94 -10.37
CA GLY A 238 15.51 -27.36 -11.72
C GLY A 238 16.68 -26.53 -12.26
N TRP A 239 16.87 -25.32 -11.74
CA TRP A 239 17.81 -24.35 -12.28
C TRP A 239 18.92 -24.04 -11.27
N ARG A 240 20.16 -24.31 -11.70
CA ARG A 240 21.39 -24.12 -10.90
C ARG A 240 21.27 -24.71 -9.49
N PRO A 241 21.14 -26.05 -9.36
CA PRO A 241 21.01 -26.71 -8.07
C PRO A 241 22.27 -26.63 -7.19
N SER A 242 23.41 -26.24 -7.76
CA SER A 242 24.67 -26.03 -7.03
C SER A 242 24.71 -24.73 -6.22
N ARG A 243 23.67 -23.89 -6.28
CA ARG A 243 23.56 -22.70 -5.44
C ARG A 243 23.51 -23.12 -3.96
N PRO A 244 24.17 -22.39 -3.05
CA PRO A 244 24.09 -22.65 -1.61
C PRO A 244 22.65 -22.64 -1.08
N PHE A 245 21.86 -21.66 -1.54
CA PHE A 245 20.43 -21.55 -1.26
C PHE A 245 19.70 -21.39 -2.59
N PRO A 246 19.29 -22.48 -3.25
CA PRO A 246 18.52 -22.44 -4.48
C PRO A 246 17.04 -22.15 -4.16
N LEU A 247 16.82 -20.95 -3.64
CA LEU A 247 15.52 -20.39 -3.30
C LEU A 247 15.28 -19.15 -4.15
N ASP A 248 14.01 -18.83 -4.34
CA ASP A 248 13.58 -17.54 -4.85
C ASP A 248 13.48 -16.52 -3.71
N MET A 249 13.60 -15.23 -4.01
CA MET A 249 13.47 -14.13 -3.05
C MET A 249 12.20 -14.22 -2.20
N ALA A 250 11.07 -14.63 -2.79
CA ALA A 250 9.80 -14.75 -2.09
C ALA A 250 9.70 -15.99 -1.20
N GLY A 251 10.69 -16.90 -1.26
CA GLY A 251 10.69 -18.21 -0.61
C GLY A 251 11.21 -18.25 0.82
N PHE A 252 11.62 -17.11 1.39
CA PHE A 252 12.17 -17.05 2.74
C PHE A 252 11.83 -15.75 3.47
N ALA A 253 11.90 -15.78 4.80
CA ALA A 253 11.91 -14.59 5.65
C ALA A 253 12.96 -14.74 6.75
N VAL A 254 13.42 -13.60 7.27
CA VAL A 254 14.54 -13.53 8.21
C VAL A 254 14.09 -12.84 9.49
N SER A 255 14.46 -13.38 10.64
CA SER A 255 14.28 -12.72 11.93
C SER A 255 14.95 -11.35 11.94
N LEU A 256 14.22 -10.32 12.38
CA LEU A 256 14.76 -8.96 12.52
C LEU A 256 16.00 -8.95 13.40
N LYS A 257 16.02 -9.75 14.48
CA LYS A 257 17.18 -9.90 15.37
C LYS A 257 18.42 -10.33 14.59
N MET A 258 18.30 -11.26 13.63
CA MET A 258 19.43 -11.69 12.81
C MET A 258 19.90 -10.59 11.86
N VAL A 259 18.97 -9.85 11.25
CA VAL A 259 19.31 -8.70 10.37
C VAL A 259 20.09 -7.62 11.14
N LEU A 260 19.71 -7.37 12.40
CA LEU A 260 20.37 -6.39 13.26
C LEU A 260 21.72 -6.88 13.79
N ALA A 261 21.85 -8.18 14.09
CA ALA A 261 23.09 -8.78 14.58
C ALA A 261 24.16 -8.92 13.50
N ASN A 262 23.77 -9.18 12.24
CA ASN A 262 24.68 -9.40 11.12
C ASN A 262 24.65 -8.18 10.19
N GLN A 263 25.41 -7.14 10.53
CA GLN A 263 25.41 -5.86 9.80
C GLN A 263 26.02 -5.97 8.39
N ASP A 264 26.93 -6.91 8.18
CA ASP A 264 27.62 -7.10 6.90
C ASP A 264 26.80 -7.96 5.90
N ALA A 265 25.74 -8.63 6.37
CA ALA A 265 24.90 -9.46 5.51
C ALA A 265 24.03 -8.58 4.59
N CYS A 266 24.41 -8.47 3.32
CA CYS A 266 23.69 -7.68 2.31
C CYS A 266 23.54 -8.49 1.03
N PHE A 267 22.63 -8.07 0.15
CA PHE A 267 22.57 -8.60 -1.21
C PHE A 267 23.75 -8.08 -2.02
N ASP A 268 24.51 -8.96 -2.65
CA ASP A 268 25.57 -8.56 -3.56
C ASP A 268 24.99 -8.26 -4.95
N GLY A 269 24.95 -6.98 -5.32
CA GLY A 269 24.49 -6.53 -6.63
C GLY A 269 25.37 -7.00 -7.80
N ASN A 270 26.57 -7.53 -7.52
CA ASN A 270 27.45 -8.16 -8.52
C ASN A 270 27.34 -9.69 -8.51
N ALA A 271 26.48 -10.27 -7.67
CA ALA A 271 26.31 -11.72 -7.60
C ALA A 271 25.94 -12.29 -8.98
N PRO A 272 26.46 -13.48 -9.35
CA PRO A 272 26.05 -14.15 -10.56
C PRO A 272 24.54 -14.36 -10.61
N MET A 273 23.98 -14.43 -11.81
CA MET A 273 22.55 -14.69 -12.01
C MET A 273 22.09 -15.91 -11.18
N GLY A 274 21.09 -15.68 -10.33
CA GLY A 274 20.51 -16.68 -9.44
C GLY A 274 21.15 -16.82 -8.06
N PHE A 275 22.25 -16.13 -7.80
CA PHE A 275 22.98 -16.21 -6.54
C PHE A 275 22.67 -15.03 -5.60
N LEU A 276 21.74 -14.15 -5.96
CA LEU A 276 21.41 -12.98 -5.16
C LEU A 276 20.91 -13.37 -3.76
N GLU A 277 19.96 -14.31 -3.68
CA GLU A 277 19.44 -14.85 -2.44
C GLU A 277 20.54 -15.52 -1.61
N SER A 278 21.39 -16.31 -2.28
CA SER A 278 22.51 -16.98 -1.63
C SER A 278 23.51 -15.98 -1.04
N SER A 279 23.82 -14.88 -1.75
CA SER A 279 24.77 -13.86 -1.29
C SER A 279 24.38 -13.25 0.06
N PHE A 280 23.08 -13.11 0.31
CA PHE A 280 22.55 -12.61 1.56
C PHE A 280 22.44 -13.72 2.63
N LEU A 281 21.85 -14.87 2.29
CA LEU A 281 21.59 -15.95 3.24
C LEU A 281 22.86 -16.61 3.80
N GLN A 282 23.93 -16.68 2.99
CA GLN A 282 25.23 -17.20 3.44
C GLN A 282 25.85 -16.37 4.58
N GLY A 283 25.51 -15.09 4.68
CA GLY A 283 25.95 -14.24 5.80
C GLY A 283 25.11 -14.42 7.07
N LEU A 284 24.09 -15.28 7.07
CA LEU A 284 23.11 -15.40 8.15
C LEU A 284 23.01 -16.81 8.73
N VAL A 285 22.86 -17.83 7.89
CA VAL A 285 22.49 -19.19 8.32
C VAL A 285 23.16 -20.27 7.47
N THR A 286 23.20 -21.49 7.99
CA THR A 286 23.43 -22.71 7.20
C THR A 286 22.12 -23.40 6.85
N MET A 287 22.15 -24.37 5.92
CA MET A 287 20.94 -25.11 5.50
C MET A 287 20.24 -25.83 6.65
N GLU A 288 21.00 -26.36 7.61
CA GLU A 288 20.48 -27.11 8.78
C GLU A 288 19.73 -26.21 9.80
N GLU A 289 20.01 -24.91 9.74
CA GLU A 289 19.42 -23.88 10.59
C GLU A 289 18.14 -23.28 10.02
N LEU A 290 17.76 -23.66 8.79
CA LEU A 290 16.51 -23.23 8.16
C LEU A 290 15.29 -23.82 8.88
N GLU A 291 14.26 -22.99 9.03
CA GLU A 291 12.97 -23.36 9.61
C GLU A 291 11.94 -23.65 8.51
N PRO A 292 11.63 -24.92 8.21
CA PRO A 292 10.60 -25.23 7.22
C PRO A 292 9.23 -24.78 7.74
N LYS A 293 8.49 -24.04 6.91
CA LYS A 293 7.09 -23.62 7.15
C LYS A 293 6.17 -24.25 6.11
N ALA A 294 4.92 -23.77 6.02
CA ALA A 294 3.94 -24.19 5.03
C ALA A 294 3.71 -25.71 5.06
N ASP A 295 3.49 -26.24 6.26
CA ASP A 295 3.27 -27.67 6.53
C ASP A 295 4.43 -28.54 6.02
N ASN A 296 5.62 -28.32 6.58
CA ASN A 296 6.89 -28.96 6.16
C ASN A 296 7.16 -28.83 4.65
N CYS A 297 6.94 -27.63 4.12
CA CYS A 297 7.13 -27.29 2.72
C CYS A 297 6.30 -28.14 1.75
N SER A 298 5.07 -28.51 2.15
CA SER A 298 4.12 -29.24 1.30
C SER A 298 3.06 -28.32 0.65
N LYS A 299 2.92 -27.08 1.11
CA LYS A 299 1.94 -26.10 0.58
C LYS A 299 2.63 -24.94 -0.12
N VAL A 300 2.09 -24.53 -1.27
CA VAL A 300 2.50 -23.32 -1.98
C VAL A 300 1.61 -22.17 -1.50
N LEU A 301 2.21 -21.16 -0.88
CA LEU A 301 1.51 -20.01 -0.29
C LEU A 301 1.88 -18.66 -0.95
N VAL A 302 2.80 -18.71 -1.93
CA VAL A 302 3.30 -17.58 -2.70
C VAL A 302 3.62 -18.01 -4.12
N TRP A 303 3.36 -17.13 -5.09
CA TRP A 303 3.59 -17.38 -6.51
C TRP A 303 4.42 -16.26 -7.13
N HIS A 304 5.46 -16.65 -7.86
CA HIS A 304 6.31 -15.75 -8.64
C HIS A 304 5.62 -15.39 -9.96
N THR A 305 4.46 -14.71 -9.86
CA THR A 305 3.74 -14.18 -11.02
C THR A 305 4.50 -13.04 -11.67
N ARG A 306 4.25 -12.82 -12.96
CA ARG A 306 4.82 -11.71 -13.72
C ARG A 306 3.74 -11.10 -14.59
N THR A 307 3.64 -9.78 -14.58
CA THR A 307 2.68 -9.07 -15.42
C THR A 307 3.23 -8.84 -16.82
N GLU A 308 2.41 -9.10 -17.84
CA GLU A 308 2.78 -8.84 -19.22
C GLU A 308 3.01 -7.34 -19.46
N LYS A 309 3.97 -7.02 -20.35
CA LYS A 309 4.17 -5.63 -20.79
C LYS A 309 2.95 -5.16 -21.59
N PRO A 310 2.31 -4.04 -21.22
CA PRO A 310 1.17 -3.51 -21.97
C PRO A 310 1.53 -3.21 -23.43
N LYS A 311 0.60 -3.47 -24.35
CA LYS A 311 0.76 -3.20 -25.78
C LYS A 311 0.40 -1.74 -26.08
N MET A 312 1.42 -0.90 -26.29
CA MET A 312 1.24 0.56 -26.45
C MET A 312 1.13 1.03 -27.90
N LYS A 313 1.09 0.14 -28.90
CA LYS A 313 1.13 0.50 -30.34
C LYS A 313 0.14 1.60 -30.76
N ARG A 314 -1.07 1.62 -30.20
CA ARG A 314 -2.08 2.65 -30.52
C ARG A 314 -1.79 3.97 -29.83
N GLU A 315 -1.31 3.92 -28.59
CA GLU A 315 -0.87 5.10 -27.85
C GLU A 315 0.30 5.76 -28.58
N ASP A 316 1.30 4.99 -28.99
CA ASP A 316 2.46 5.49 -29.76
C ASP A 316 2.01 6.18 -31.06
N ALA A 317 1.04 5.59 -31.77
CA ALA A 317 0.48 6.16 -33.01
C ALA A 317 -0.32 7.44 -32.77
N LEU A 318 -1.04 7.55 -31.64
CA LEU A 318 -1.77 8.75 -31.25
C LEU A 318 -0.83 9.86 -30.77
N GLN A 319 0.22 9.51 -30.01
CA GLN A 319 1.27 10.45 -29.59
C GLN A 319 1.97 11.08 -30.80
N ALA A 320 2.29 10.29 -31.83
CA ALA A 320 2.87 10.79 -33.08
C ALA A 320 1.98 11.81 -33.82
N GLN A 321 0.67 11.81 -33.54
CA GLN A 321 -0.32 12.75 -34.10
C GLN A 321 -0.63 13.93 -33.16
N GLY A 322 0.01 14.00 -31.99
CA GLY A 322 -0.32 14.98 -30.95
C GLY A 322 -1.67 14.73 -30.25
N LEU A 323 -2.22 13.53 -30.41
CA LEU A 323 -3.51 13.08 -29.84
C LEU A 323 -3.33 11.99 -28.77
N GLY A 324 -2.12 11.91 -28.17
CA GLY A 324 -1.81 10.96 -27.12
C GLY A 324 -2.64 11.14 -25.87
N SER A 325 -2.60 10.14 -24.98
CA SER A 325 -3.29 10.21 -23.69
C SER A 325 -2.82 11.41 -22.87
N ASP A 326 -3.77 12.06 -22.17
CA ASP A 326 -3.48 13.23 -21.35
C ASP A 326 -2.53 12.88 -20.19
N THR A 327 -1.31 13.43 -20.25
CA THR A 327 -0.27 13.24 -19.22
C THR A 327 -0.61 13.83 -17.85
N ALA A 328 -1.68 14.63 -17.74
CA ALA A 328 -2.21 15.12 -16.47
C ALA A 328 -3.22 14.15 -15.84
N VAL A 329 -3.73 13.17 -16.59
CA VAL A 329 -4.55 12.09 -16.05
C VAL A 329 -3.66 11.16 -15.25
N GLU A 330 -3.61 11.47 -13.96
CA GLU A 330 -2.70 10.90 -12.97
C GLU A 330 -1.25 11.37 -13.09
N SER A 331 -0.55 11.54 -11.95
CA SER A 331 0.79 12.17 -11.88
C SER A 331 1.69 11.74 -13.03
N ARG A 332 2.34 12.72 -13.67
CA ARG A 332 3.26 12.65 -14.82
C ARG A 332 4.17 11.42 -14.87
N ASP A 333 4.48 10.81 -13.73
CA ASP A 333 5.43 9.72 -13.57
C ASP A 333 4.93 8.36 -14.08
N VAL A 334 3.62 8.08 -14.16
CA VAL A 334 3.11 6.75 -14.56
C VAL A 334 3.44 6.45 -16.05
N PHE A 335 3.34 7.48 -16.89
CA PHE A 335 3.30 7.32 -18.36
C PHE A 335 4.47 7.97 -19.11
N LEU A 336 5.37 8.70 -18.44
CA LEU A 336 6.55 9.34 -19.06
C LEU A 336 7.66 8.36 -19.52
N LEU A 337 7.39 7.05 -19.57
CA LEU A 337 8.39 6.05 -19.97
C LEU A 337 8.52 5.81 -21.47
N ALA A 338 8.09 6.75 -22.30
CA ALA A 338 8.50 6.80 -23.68
C ALA A 338 8.66 8.27 -24.11
N GLY A 339 9.88 8.66 -24.49
CA GLY A 339 10.10 9.93 -25.20
C GLY A 339 10.85 11.01 -24.44
N CYS A 340 12.04 10.72 -23.91
CA CYS A 340 13.07 11.77 -23.80
C CYS A 340 13.66 12.01 -25.21
N HIS A 341 12.84 12.59 -26.09
CA HIS A 341 13.22 13.24 -27.33
C HIS A 341 12.35 14.49 -27.49
N LEU A 342 12.53 15.46 -26.59
CA LEU A 342 12.33 16.85 -26.97
C LEU A 342 13.71 17.48 -27.08
N HIS A 343 14.02 17.93 -28.29
CA HIS A 343 15.11 18.83 -28.60
C HIS A 343 15.16 20.01 -27.62
N LEU A 344 16.34 20.22 -27.06
CA LEU A 344 16.99 21.54 -27.00
C LEU A 344 18.38 21.40 -27.62
#